data_AF-A0A9P6ZZB1-F1
#
_entry.id   AF-A0A9P6ZZB1-F1
#
_cell.length_a   1.000
_cell.length_b   1.000
_cell.length_c   1.000
_cell.angle_alpha   90.00
_cell.angle_beta   90.00
_cell.angle_gamma   90.00
#
_symmetry.space_group_name_H-M   'P 1'
#
loop_
_entity.id
_entity.type
_entity.pdbx_description
1 polymer ?
#
loop_
_entity_poly.entity_id
_entity_poly.type
_entity_poly.pdbx_seq_one_letter_code
_entity_poly.pdbx_strand_id
1 'polypeptide(L)'
;MLGVGGFKTAHPGFLTLLSAPKTPLGSRPRQKVAVKRPFYKKYPPGSSKNPINFSIGRYTISDELPKLFREANVLYWARALLTFAYEYIDHCVANSSETPPFHIPRLRFVEAGLALSHDHAQPGHKSKSMTMPRAGYLVEELITDDFIKYIHNMDCNPMLDPYEVGYEIAAFLACTQHIQYAKTGGLAFISDYQGGFEILSDPQVLTHPLVNNGKDVFGDGNIERAVSTFEKEHNCNKYCKWSGFKLKIYEAAKRGTETETDSAQDALE
;
A
#
# COMPACT_ATOMS: atom_id res chain seq x y z
N MET A 1 7.32 8.99 -17.74
CA MET A 1 6.31 8.74 -16.68
C MET A 1 6.40 7.27 -16.32
N LEU A 2 6.41 6.91 -15.04
CA LEU A 2 6.46 5.50 -14.60
C LEU A 2 5.07 4.86 -14.65
N GLY A 3 4.03 5.62 -14.31
CA GLY A 3 2.65 5.14 -14.37
C GLY A 3 1.63 6.17 -13.89
N VAL A 4 0.36 5.87 -14.13
CA VAL A 4 -0.79 6.61 -13.62
C VAL A 4 -1.66 5.64 -12.84
N GLY A 5 -1.69 5.80 -11.51
CA GLY A 5 -2.57 5.04 -10.65
C GLY A 5 -3.98 5.65 -10.57
N GLY A 6 -4.79 5.16 -9.62
CA GLY A 6 -6.14 5.69 -9.40
C GLY A 6 -6.18 7.17 -9.00
N PHE A 7 -5.20 7.59 -8.19
CA PHE A 7 -5.20 8.91 -7.51
C PHE A 7 -3.88 9.70 -7.62
N LYS A 8 -2.81 9.06 -8.11
CA LYS A 8 -1.46 9.64 -8.19
C LYS A 8 -0.77 9.28 -9.51
N THR A 9 0.05 10.20 -10.00
CA THR A 9 0.98 9.93 -11.11
C THR A 9 2.36 9.67 -10.54
N ALA A 10 3.08 8.71 -11.09
CA ALA A 10 4.47 8.42 -10.75
C ALA A 10 5.41 8.80 -11.91
N HIS A 11 6.51 9.47 -11.59
CA HIS A 11 7.51 9.93 -12.55
C HIS A 11 8.91 9.54 -12.09
N PRO A 12 9.84 9.22 -13.01
CA PRO A 12 11.23 9.05 -12.61
C PRO A 12 11.82 10.41 -12.21
N GLY A 13 12.68 10.41 -11.21
CA GLY A 13 13.42 11.60 -10.78
C GLY A 13 14.81 11.25 -10.29
N PHE A 14 15.55 12.29 -9.89
CA PHE A 14 16.84 12.16 -9.26
C PHE A 14 16.84 12.94 -7.95
N LEU A 15 17.28 12.31 -6.87
CA LEU A 15 17.45 12.94 -5.58
C LEU A 15 18.94 13.26 -5.37
N THR A 16 19.23 14.51 -5.05
CA THR A 16 20.56 14.94 -4.62
C THR A 16 20.39 15.72 -3.33
N LEU A 17 20.97 15.20 -2.25
CA LEU A 17 20.96 15.85 -0.94
C LEU A 17 22.32 16.49 -0.69
N LEU A 18 22.34 17.63 0.00
CA LEU A 18 23.58 18.32 0.37
C LEU A 18 24.47 17.47 1.29
N SER A 19 23.83 16.68 2.15
CA SER A 19 24.47 15.69 3.00
C SER A 19 23.76 14.36 2.82
N ALA A 20 24.51 13.31 2.50
CA ALA A 20 23.97 11.97 2.36
C ALA A 20 23.49 11.45 3.73
N PRO A 21 22.20 11.10 3.89
CA PRO A 21 21.70 10.48 5.10
C PRO A 21 22.22 9.03 5.20
N LYS A 22 22.10 8.45 6.39
CA LYS A 22 22.38 7.02 6.63
C LYS A 22 21.24 6.11 6.14
N THR A 23 20.14 6.67 5.64
CA THR A 23 19.00 5.93 5.09
C THR A 23 19.25 5.54 3.63
N PRO A 24 18.68 4.43 3.14
CA PRO A 24 18.78 4.04 1.72
C PRO A 24 18.40 5.15 0.74
N LEU A 25 17.30 5.87 1.01
CA LEU A 25 16.87 7.01 0.22
C LEU A 25 17.78 8.23 0.44
N GLY A 26 18.36 8.73 -0.64
CA GLY A 26 19.27 9.87 -0.65
C GLY A 26 20.72 9.54 -0.31
N SER A 27 21.06 8.27 -0.03
CA SER A 27 22.41 7.83 0.33
C SER A 27 23.47 8.05 -0.75
N ARG A 28 23.04 8.25 -2.00
CA ARG A 28 23.92 8.46 -3.15
C ARG A 28 23.58 9.78 -3.86
N PRO A 29 24.59 10.50 -4.39
CA PRO A 29 24.31 11.64 -5.24
C PRO A 29 23.55 11.21 -6.50
N ARG A 30 22.60 12.03 -6.94
CA ARG A 30 21.74 11.75 -8.10
C ARG A 30 21.10 10.36 -8.05
N GLN A 31 20.65 9.94 -6.88
CA GLN A 31 19.95 8.66 -6.72
C GLN A 31 18.65 8.68 -7.53
N LYS A 32 18.42 7.63 -8.33
CA LYS A 32 17.14 7.46 -9.04
C LYS A 32 16.01 7.25 -8.02
N VAL A 33 14.92 7.97 -8.19
CA VAL A 33 13.74 7.93 -7.30
C VAL A 33 12.45 7.90 -8.12
N ALA A 34 11.39 7.39 -7.50
CA ALA A 34 10.03 7.59 -7.99
C ALA A 34 9.44 8.85 -7.32
N VAL A 35 8.99 9.80 -8.13
CA VAL A 35 8.36 11.04 -7.69
C VAL A 35 6.86 10.94 -7.96
N LYS A 36 6.08 10.85 -6.89
CA LYS A 36 4.63 10.67 -6.94
C LYS A 36 3.91 11.95 -6.58
N ARG A 37 2.83 12.23 -7.31
CA ARG A 37 2.02 13.44 -7.13
C ARG A 37 0.53 13.13 -7.28
N PRO A 38 -0.33 13.49 -6.30
CA PRO A 38 -1.77 13.36 -6.41
C PRO A 38 -2.34 14.10 -7.64
N PHE A 39 -3.47 13.62 -8.14
CA PHE A 39 -4.22 14.28 -9.19
C PHE A 39 -5.72 14.01 -9.05
N TYR A 40 -6.53 14.83 -9.71
CA TYR A 40 -7.94 14.54 -9.93
C TYR A 40 -8.22 14.34 -11.42
N LYS A 41 -9.19 13.49 -11.73
CA LYS A 41 -9.65 13.26 -13.10
C LYS A 41 -10.53 14.42 -13.54
N LYS A 42 -10.13 15.13 -14.60
CA LYS A 42 -10.90 16.21 -15.22
C LYS A 42 -11.55 15.68 -16.50
N TYR A 43 -12.88 15.58 -16.49
CA TYR A 43 -13.67 15.10 -17.61
C TYR A 43 -14.13 16.25 -18.51
N PRO A 44 -14.21 16.06 -19.84
CA PRO A 44 -14.82 17.03 -20.74
C PRO A 44 -16.26 17.38 -20.34
N PRO A 45 -16.73 18.61 -20.59
CA PRO A 45 -18.14 18.94 -20.45
C PRO A 45 -19.00 18.04 -21.34
N GLY A 46 -20.09 17.49 -20.81
CA GLY A 46 -21.04 16.66 -21.56
C GLY A 46 -20.62 15.22 -21.81
N SER A 47 -19.43 14.77 -21.40
CA SER A 47 -19.09 13.34 -21.43
C SER A 47 -19.68 12.63 -20.21
N SER A 48 -20.26 11.44 -20.41
CA SER A 48 -20.45 10.49 -19.29
C SER A 48 -19.10 10.22 -18.63
N LYS A 49 -19.08 9.86 -17.33
CA LYS A 49 -17.87 9.49 -16.58
C LYS A 49 -17.30 8.16 -17.09
N ASN A 50 -16.92 8.12 -18.37
CA ASN A 50 -16.32 6.96 -19.00
C ASN A 50 -14.85 6.93 -18.56
N PRO A 51 -14.38 5.87 -17.87
CA PRO A 51 -13.11 5.87 -17.14
C PRO A 51 -11.86 6.07 -18.01
N ILE A 52 -11.98 6.02 -19.34
CA ILE A 52 -10.89 6.09 -20.29
C ILE A 52 -10.59 7.53 -20.75
N ASN A 53 -11.58 8.45 -20.72
CA ASN A 53 -11.44 9.79 -21.27
C ASN A 53 -11.40 10.87 -20.18
N PHE A 54 -10.28 10.97 -19.46
CA PHE A 54 -10.02 12.08 -18.53
C PHE A 54 -8.66 12.73 -18.79
N SER A 55 -8.55 14.01 -18.44
CA SER A 55 -7.27 14.73 -18.32
C SER A 55 -6.84 14.82 -16.86
N ILE A 56 -5.54 14.94 -16.63
CA ILE A 56 -4.96 15.00 -15.28
C ILE A 56 -5.01 16.45 -14.78
N GLY A 57 -5.85 16.71 -13.78
CA GLY A 57 -5.88 17.97 -13.05
C GLY A 57 -4.94 17.96 -11.84
N ARG A 58 -4.40 19.13 -11.46
CA ARG A 58 -3.53 19.29 -10.29
C ARG A 58 -4.22 20.04 -9.18
N TYR A 59 -4.10 19.50 -7.97
CA TYR A 59 -4.58 20.13 -6.76
C TYR A 59 -3.82 21.41 -6.45
N THR A 60 -4.45 22.32 -5.71
CA THR A 60 -3.74 23.42 -5.06
C THR A 60 -2.81 22.83 -3.99
N ILE A 61 -1.77 23.58 -3.57
CA ILE A 61 -0.87 23.09 -2.52
C ILE A 61 -1.62 22.78 -1.21
N SER A 62 -2.66 23.56 -0.89
CA SER A 62 -3.50 23.37 0.30
C SER A 62 -4.28 22.06 0.27
N ASP A 63 -4.71 21.60 -0.92
CA ASP A 63 -5.43 20.33 -1.08
C ASP A 63 -4.48 19.15 -1.31
N GLU A 64 -3.31 19.40 -1.88
CA GLU A 64 -2.31 18.39 -2.22
C GLU A 64 -1.57 17.88 -0.98
N LEU A 65 -1.21 18.77 -0.05
CA LEU A 65 -0.45 18.40 1.14
C LEU A 65 -1.17 17.42 2.06
N PRO A 66 -2.46 17.62 2.44
CA PRO A 66 -3.17 16.64 3.27
C PRO A 66 -3.19 15.24 2.65
N LYS A 67 -3.32 15.15 1.32
CA LYS A 67 -3.27 13.86 0.60
C LYS A 67 -1.90 13.21 0.69
N LEU A 68 -0.84 13.98 0.46
CA LEU A 68 0.53 13.48 0.58
C LEU A 68 0.89 13.06 2.01
N PHE A 69 0.47 13.82 3.02
CA PHE A 69 0.67 13.44 4.43
C PHE A 69 -0.05 12.13 4.77
N ARG A 70 -1.27 11.95 4.25
CA ARG A 70 -2.02 10.71 4.41
C ARG A 70 -1.31 9.52 3.77
N GLU A 71 -0.85 9.65 2.53
CA GLU A 71 -0.07 8.61 1.84
C GLU A 71 1.22 8.26 2.58
N ALA A 72 1.98 9.26 3.04
CA ALA A 72 3.18 9.05 3.85
C ALA A 72 2.86 8.36 5.19
N ASN A 73 1.72 8.70 5.82
CA ASN A 73 1.26 8.07 7.04
C ASN A 73 0.89 6.59 6.83
N VAL A 74 0.18 6.23 5.75
CA VAL A 74 -0.10 4.82 5.42
C VAL A 74 1.19 4.04 5.26
N LEU A 75 2.15 4.56 4.49
CA LEU A 75 3.44 3.91 4.26
C LEU A 75 4.23 3.74 5.56
N TYR A 76 4.24 4.76 6.43
CA TYR A 76 4.89 4.70 7.74
C TYR A 76 4.32 3.56 8.61
N TRP A 77 3.00 3.46 8.72
CA TRP A 77 2.35 2.43 9.52
C TRP A 77 2.43 1.04 8.89
N ALA A 78 2.34 0.93 7.57
CA ALA A 78 2.53 -0.33 6.86
C ALA A 78 3.95 -0.87 7.08
N ARG A 79 4.97 0.00 7.04
CA ARG A 79 6.34 -0.39 7.39
C ARG A 79 6.42 -0.92 8.82
N ALA A 80 5.84 -0.22 9.79
CA ALA A 80 5.85 -0.65 11.18
C ALA A 80 5.15 -2.00 11.38
N LEU A 81 3.98 -2.21 10.76
CA LEU A 81 3.22 -3.46 10.82
C LEU A 81 3.93 -4.64 10.15
N LEU A 82 4.66 -4.40 9.06
CA LEU A 82 5.46 -5.43 8.39
C LEU A 82 6.70 -5.79 9.22
N THR A 83 7.41 -4.80 9.77
CA THR A 83 8.51 -5.04 10.72
C THR A 83 8.03 -5.85 11.92
N PHE A 84 6.90 -5.48 12.51
CA PHE A 84 6.27 -6.24 13.60
C PHE A 84 6.01 -7.71 13.21
N ALA A 85 5.48 -7.95 12.01
CA ALA A 85 5.23 -9.32 11.54
C ALA A 85 6.54 -10.13 11.41
N TYR A 86 7.62 -9.52 10.92
CA TYR A 86 8.92 -10.17 10.86
C TYR A 86 9.51 -10.45 12.24
N GLU A 87 9.44 -9.51 13.18
CA GLU A 87 9.91 -9.72 14.55
C GLU A 87 9.15 -10.88 15.21
N TYR A 88 7.84 -10.98 14.97
CA TYR A 88 7.04 -12.12 15.42
C TYR A 88 7.51 -13.44 14.78
N ILE A 89 7.73 -13.44 13.46
CA ILE A 89 8.23 -14.61 12.72
C ILE A 89 9.58 -15.06 13.28
N ASP A 90 10.52 -14.13 13.44
CA ASP A 90 11.88 -14.42 13.92
C ASP A 90 11.85 -14.97 15.34
N HIS A 91 11.02 -14.39 16.21
CA HIS A 91 10.79 -14.92 17.55
C HIS A 91 10.21 -16.34 17.52
N CYS A 92 9.21 -16.61 16.68
CA CYS A 92 8.63 -17.96 16.55
C CYS A 92 9.65 -18.98 16.03
N VAL A 93 10.45 -18.61 15.03
CA VAL A 93 11.51 -19.48 14.47
C VAL A 93 12.58 -19.78 15.52
N ALA A 94 13.06 -18.77 16.24
CA ALA A 94 14.09 -18.94 17.27
C ALA A 94 13.64 -19.82 18.46
N ASN A 95 12.33 -19.87 18.74
CA ASN A 95 11.76 -20.61 19.87
C ASN A 95 11.05 -21.93 19.46
N SER A 96 11.11 -22.31 18.19
CA SER A 96 10.51 -23.55 17.70
C SER A 96 11.49 -24.71 17.80
N SER A 97 10.99 -25.90 18.15
CA SER A 97 11.77 -27.15 18.07
C SER A 97 11.97 -27.64 16.64
N GLU A 98 11.13 -27.18 15.71
CA GLU A 98 11.17 -27.53 14.30
C GLU A 98 11.53 -26.30 13.46
N THR A 99 12.32 -26.47 12.41
CA THR A 99 12.59 -25.41 11.44
C THR A 99 11.44 -25.30 10.43
N PRO A 100 11.09 -24.09 9.95
CA PRO A 100 10.13 -23.95 8.86
C PRO A 100 10.56 -24.77 7.63
N PRO A 101 9.67 -25.58 7.02
CA PRO A 101 9.99 -26.39 5.84
C PRO A 101 9.97 -25.57 4.54
N PHE A 102 10.13 -24.25 4.63
CA PHE A 102 10.06 -23.31 3.51
C PHE A 102 11.02 -22.15 3.71
N HIS A 103 11.40 -21.51 2.61
CA HIS A 103 12.09 -20.22 2.66
C HIS A 103 11.12 -19.13 3.14
N ILE A 104 11.59 -18.21 3.98
CA ILE A 104 10.83 -17.05 4.43
C ILE A 104 11.30 -15.84 3.63
N PRO A 105 10.50 -15.31 2.68
CA PRO A 105 10.84 -14.09 1.95
C PRO A 105 11.12 -12.92 2.89
N ARG A 106 12.07 -12.05 2.50
CA ARG A 106 12.44 -10.85 3.26
C ARG A 106 12.27 -9.60 2.40
N LEU A 107 11.05 -9.07 2.43
CA LEU A 107 10.65 -7.83 1.79
C LEU A 107 10.60 -6.67 2.77
N ARG A 108 10.70 -5.44 2.27
CA ARG A 108 10.43 -4.21 3.03
C ARG A 108 9.66 -3.22 2.18
N PHE A 109 8.99 -2.26 2.81
CA PHE A 109 8.49 -1.10 2.08
C PHE A 109 9.64 -0.16 1.67
N VAL A 110 9.43 0.57 0.57
CA VAL A 110 10.30 1.67 0.14
C VAL A 110 10.54 2.66 1.28
N GLU A 111 11.76 3.17 1.37
CA GLU A 111 12.05 4.42 2.04
C GLU A 111 11.44 5.56 1.23
N ALA A 112 10.78 6.47 1.91
CA ALA A 112 10.09 7.58 1.29
C ALA A 112 10.23 8.86 2.10
N GLY A 113 10.07 10.00 1.43
CA GLY A 113 10.02 11.31 2.05
C GLY A 113 9.06 12.24 1.32
N LEU A 114 8.57 13.25 2.04
CA LEU A 114 7.82 14.33 1.44
C LEU A 114 8.79 15.41 0.94
N ALA A 115 8.62 15.83 -0.31
CA ALA A 115 9.38 16.91 -0.91
C ALA A 115 8.46 18.07 -1.29
N LEU A 116 8.88 19.28 -0.93
CA LEU A 116 8.20 20.52 -1.30
C LEU A 116 9.07 21.25 -2.33
N SER A 117 8.47 21.58 -3.47
CA SER A 117 9.12 22.45 -4.45
C SER A 117 8.84 23.91 -4.12
N HIS A 118 9.90 24.72 -4.14
CA HIS A 118 9.84 26.16 -3.98
C HIS A 118 10.38 26.81 -5.25
N ASP A 119 9.89 28.00 -5.59
CA ASP A 119 10.51 28.79 -6.66
C ASP A 119 11.93 29.18 -6.23
N HIS A 120 12.85 29.24 -7.19
CA HIS A 120 14.18 29.77 -6.92
C HIS A 120 14.06 31.23 -6.48
N ALA A 121 14.63 31.56 -5.31
CA ALA A 121 14.90 32.96 -4.99
C ALA A 121 15.82 33.53 -6.09
N GLN A 122 15.30 34.48 -6.87
CA GLN A 122 16.10 35.20 -7.87
C GLN A 122 17.35 35.78 -7.17
N PRO A 123 18.58 35.52 -7.66
CA PRO A 123 19.78 36.10 -7.08
C PRO A 123 19.69 37.63 -7.16
N GLY A 124 19.56 38.32 -6.02
CA GLY A 124 19.53 39.79 -5.94
C GLY A 124 18.29 40.38 -5.28
N HIS A 125 17.18 39.65 -5.17
CA HIS A 125 16.02 40.12 -4.40
C HIS A 125 16.10 39.66 -2.95
N LYS A 126 16.46 40.57 -2.03
CA LYS A 126 16.40 40.40 -0.57
C LYS A 126 14.96 40.33 -0.04
N SER A 127 14.09 39.57 -0.68
CA SER A 127 12.77 39.30 -0.10
C SER A 127 12.92 38.19 0.94
N LYS A 128 12.86 38.55 2.22
CA LYS A 128 12.72 37.64 3.36
C LYS A 128 11.34 36.95 3.40
N SER A 129 10.63 36.88 2.26
CA SER A 129 9.37 36.18 2.17
C SER A 129 9.65 34.70 1.96
N MET A 130 9.22 33.89 2.93
CA MET A 130 9.22 32.44 2.81
C MET A 130 8.42 32.09 1.53
N THR A 131 9.12 31.72 0.46
CA THR A 131 8.47 31.37 -0.82
C THR A 131 7.54 30.20 -0.57
N MET A 132 6.23 30.41 -0.76
CA MET A 132 5.24 29.36 -0.57
C MET A 132 5.57 28.15 -1.46
N PRO A 133 5.38 26.92 -0.97
CA PRO A 133 5.58 25.74 -1.82
C PRO A 133 4.64 25.76 -3.02
N ARG A 134 5.18 25.45 -4.21
CA ARG A 134 4.43 25.38 -5.47
C ARG A 134 3.74 24.03 -5.66
N ALA A 135 4.39 22.96 -5.23
CA ALA A 135 3.89 21.59 -5.31
C ALA A 135 4.56 20.72 -4.26
N GLY A 136 3.81 19.75 -3.76
CA GLY A 136 4.29 18.66 -2.92
C GLY A 136 4.44 17.36 -3.71
N TYR A 137 5.34 16.51 -3.24
CA TYR A 137 5.61 15.20 -3.81
C TYR A 137 5.86 14.18 -2.72
N LEU A 138 5.46 12.94 -2.96
CA LEU A 138 5.99 11.78 -2.25
C LEU A 138 7.14 11.23 -3.09
N VAL A 139 8.34 11.22 -2.51
CA VAL A 139 9.57 10.75 -3.16
C VAL A 139 9.95 9.42 -2.54
N GLU A 140 10.05 8.38 -3.35
CA GLU A 140 10.33 7.02 -2.92
C GLU A 140 11.58 6.45 -3.61
N GLU A 141 12.17 5.41 -3.01
CA GLU A 141 13.10 4.55 -3.73
C GLU A 141 12.48 4.06 -5.04
N LEU A 142 13.29 4.06 -6.11
CA LEU A 142 12.84 3.51 -7.39
C LEU A 142 12.95 1.99 -7.37
N ILE A 143 11.82 1.30 -7.50
CA ILE A 143 11.77 -0.14 -7.78
C ILE A 143 12.15 -0.34 -9.26
N THR A 144 13.19 -1.13 -9.52
CA THR A 144 13.71 -1.40 -10.87
C THR A 144 13.25 -2.72 -11.46
N ASP A 145 12.74 -3.62 -10.61
CA ASP A 145 12.18 -4.90 -11.04
C ASP A 145 10.76 -4.74 -11.58
N ASP A 146 10.18 -5.83 -12.06
CA ASP A 146 8.77 -5.88 -12.43
C ASP A 146 7.90 -5.48 -11.23
N PHE A 147 6.96 -4.58 -11.48
CA PHE A 147 6.03 -4.11 -10.46
C PHE A 147 4.79 -5.01 -10.44
N ILE A 148 4.71 -5.86 -9.42
CA ILE A 148 3.68 -6.89 -9.27
C ILE A 148 2.70 -6.46 -8.19
N LYS A 149 1.40 -6.63 -8.44
CA LYS A 149 0.37 -6.52 -7.41
C LYS A 149 0.10 -7.91 -6.84
N TYR A 150 0.56 -8.15 -5.62
CA TYR A 150 0.52 -9.46 -4.97
C TYR A 150 -0.85 -9.74 -4.31
N ILE A 151 -1.44 -8.73 -3.67
CA ILE A 151 -2.73 -8.83 -2.97
C ILE A 151 -3.55 -7.57 -3.28
N HIS A 152 -4.85 -7.73 -3.51
CA HIS A 152 -5.78 -6.62 -3.73
C HIS A 152 -6.36 -6.12 -2.41
N ASN A 153 -6.62 -4.82 -2.23
CA ASN A 153 -7.28 -4.33 -1.02
C ASN A 153 -8.66 -4.94 -0.69
N MET A 154 -9.31 -5.57 -1.69
CA MET A 154 -10.63 -6.25 -1.56
C MET A 154 -10.51 -7.76 -1.35
N ASP A 155 -9.31 -8.32 -1.31
CA ASP A 155 -9.06 -9.74 -1.10
C ASP A 155 -7.92 -9.93 -0.08
N CYS A 156 -8.01 -10.96 0.75
CA CYS A 156 -6.94 -11.30 1.70
C CYS A 156 -6.10 -12.50 1.23
N ASN A 157 -6.28 -12.93 -0.02
CA ASN A 157 -5.58 -14.03 -0.67
C ASN A 157 -4.70 -13.51 -1.82
N PRO A 158 -3.69 -14.30 -2.24
CA PRO A 158 -2.87 -14.00 -3.41
C PRO A 158 -3.71 -13.71 -4.66
N MET A 159 -3.37 -12.64 -5.39
CA MET A 159 -3.93 -12.36 -6.71
C MET A 159 -3.33 -13.25 -7.81
N LEU A 160 -2.15 -13.83 -7.53
CA LEU A 160 -1.37 -14.62 -8.46
C LEU A 160 -1.79 -16.09 -8.37
N ASP A 161 -1.76 -16.78 -9.50
CA ASP A 161 -1.91 -18.22 -9.58
C ASP A 161 -0.62 -18.94 -9.09
N PRO A 162 -0.72 -20.19 -8.59
CA PRO A 162 0.42 -20.93 -8.03
C PRO A 162 1.65 -21.11 -8.95
N TYR A 163 1.47 -20.97 -10.26
CA TYR A 163 2.52 -21.12 -11.26
C TYR A 163 3.13 -19.78 -11.70
N GLU A 164 2.57 -18.65 -11.26
CA GLU A 164 3.08 -17.33 -11.62
C GLU A 164 4.29 -16.94 -10.76
N VAL A 165 5.22 -16.23 -11.40
CA VAL A 165 6.38 -15.64 -10.72
C VAL A 165 5.86 -14.64 -9.67
N GLY A 166 6.34 -14.79 -8.43
CA GLY A 166 5.89 -13.96 -7.30
C GLY A 166 4.76 -14.57 -6.47
N TYR A 167 4.17 -15.71 -6.88
CA TYR A 167 3.13 -16.39 -6.07
C TYR A 167 3.60 -16.69 -4.65
N GLU A 168 4.83 -17.18 -4.50
CA GLU A 168 5.41 -17.49 -3.19
C GLU A 168 5.52 -16.27 -2.28
N ILE A 169 5.82 -15.10 -2.85
CA ILE A 169 5.80 -13.82 -2.15
C ILE A 169 4.37 -13.46 -1.78
N ALA A 170 3.40 -13.56 -2.71
CA ALA A 170 2.00 -13.26 -2.42
C ALA A 170 1.43 -14.15 -1.30
N ALA A 171 1.72 -15.46 -1.33
CA ALA A 171 1.33 -16.39 -0.28
C ALA A 171 1.97 -16.04 1.07
N PHE A 172 3.27 -15.70 1.07
CA PHE A 172 3.93 -15.21 2.28
C PHE A 172 3.29 -13.92 2.82
N LEU A 173 3.02 -12.94 1.94
CA LEU A 173 2.40 -11.68 2.32
C LEU A 173 0.98 -11.89 2.87
N ALA A 174 0.20 -12.82 2.33
CA ALA A 174 -1.10 -13.21 2.91
C ALA A 174 -0.95 -13.76 4.35
N CYS A 175 0.12 -14.50 4.64
CA CYS A 175 0.45 -14.92 6.01
C CYS A 175 0.81 -13.74 6.91
N THR A 176 1.51 -12.71 6.40
CA THR A 176 1.77 -11.50 7.20
C THR A 176 0.48 -10.77 7.57
N GLN A 177 -0.53 -10.75 6.68
CA GLN A 177 -1.86 -10.19 7.00
C GLN A 177 -2.50 -10.97 8.15
N HIS A 178 -2.43 -12.30 8.10
CA HIS A 178 -2.96 -13.15 9.15
C HIS A 178 -2.24 -12.93 10.49
N ILE A 179 -0.91 -12.84 10.50
CA ILE A 179 -0.15 -12.51 11.71
C ILE A 179 -0.60 -11.14 12.27
N GLN A 180 -0.65 -10.11 11.44
CA GLN A 180 -1.07 -8.76 11.86
C GLN A 180 -2.50 -8.76 12.40
N TYR A 181 -3.44 -9.39 11.70
CA TYR A 181 -4.82 -9.53 12.13
C TYR A 181 -4.89 -10.23 13.50
N ALA A 182 -4.25 -11.39 13.66
CA ALA A 182 -4.27 -12.14 14.91
C ALA A 182 -3.66 -11.35 16.07
N LYS A 183 -2.54 -10.64 15.84
CA LYS A 183 -1.81 -9.94 16.90
C LYS A 183 -2.35 -8.57 17.26
N THR A 184 -3.11 -7.95 16.37
CA THR A 184 -3.86 -6.73 16.68
C THR A 184 -5.23 -7.03 17.28
N GLY A 185 -5.56 -8.31 17.54
CA GLY A 185 -6.88 -8.70 18.04
C GLY A 185 -8.00 -8.49 17.01
N GLY A 186 -7.68 -8.63 15.73
CA GLY A 186 -8.61 -8.42 14.61
C GLY A 186 -8.84 -6.96 14.25
N LEU A 187 -7.98 -6.04 14.71
CA LEU A 187 -8.20 -4.61 14.53
C LEU A 187 -7.55 -4.02 13.29
N ALA A 188 -6.41 -4.55 12.84
CA ALA A 188 -5.70 -4.00 11.69
C ALA A 188 -4.79 -5.02 10.99
N PHE A 189 -4.64 -4.86 9.67
CA PHE A 189 -3.60 -5.51 8.89
C PHE A 189 -3.32 -4.71 7.60
N ILE A 190 -2.18 -5.00 6.98
CA ILE A 190 -1.81 -4.41 5.69
C ILE A 190 -2.50 -5.16 4.56
N SER A 191 -3.00 -4.45 3.57
CA SER A 191 -3.44 -5.01 2.29
C SER A 191 -2.86 -4.19 1.13
N ASP A 192 -3.31 -4.45 -0.09
CA ASP A 192 -2.82 -3.85 -1.33
C ASP A 192 -1.30 -4.00 -1.52
N TYR A 193 -0.76 -5.17 -1.15
CA TYR A 193 0.66 -5.44 -1.31
C TYR A 193 1.06 -5.41 -2.79
N GLN A 194 1.97 -4.50 -3.15
CA GLN A 194 2.49 -4.35 -4.50
C GLN A 194 3.92 -3.82 -4.51
N GLY A 195 4.69 -4.17 -5.54
CA GLY A 195 6.09 -3.76 -5.69
C GLY A 195 6.94 -4.80 -6.43
N GLY A 196 8.25 -4.79 -6.20
CA GLY A 196 9.19 -5.77 -6.73
C GLY A 196 9.33 -7.01 -5.83
N PHE A 197 10.41 -7.77 -6.04
CA PHE A 197 10.65 -9.03 -5.30
C PHE A 197 11.16 -8.81 -3.87
N GLU A 198 11.81 -7.67 -3.61
CA GLU A 198 12.36 -7.32 -2.29
C GLU A 198 11.77 -6.04 -1.69
N ILE A 199 11.22 -5.18 -2.53
CA ILE A 199 10.78 -3.83 -2.15
C ILE A 199 9.32 -3.61 -2.54
N LEU A 200 8.50 -3.27 -1.56
CA LEU A 200 7.08 -3.00 -1.68
C LEU A 200 6.81 -1.49 -1.65
N SER A 201 5.71 -1.06 -2.26
CA SER A 201 5.27 0.34 -2.29
C SER A 201 3.74 0.40 -2.31
N ASP A 202 3.20 1.61 -2.15
CA ASP A 202 1.76 1.89 -2.21
C ASP A 202 0.87 0.92 -1.38
N PRO A 203 1.17 0.69 -0.09
CA PRO A 203 0.33 -0.17 0.73
C PRO A 203 -1.03 0.46 1.02
N GLN A 204 -1.94 -0.37 1.51
CA GLN A 204 -3.10 0.05 2.27
C GLN A 204 -3.06 -0.55 3.68
N VAL A 205 -3.53 0.18 4.68
CA VAL A 205 -3.80 -0.40 6.01
C VAL A 205 -5.32 -0.44 6.20
N LEU A 206 -5.84 -1.63 6.47
CA LEU A 206 -7.26 -1.87 6.73
C LEU A 206 -7.47 -1.95 8.23
N THR A 207 -8.56 -1.34 8.71
CA THR A 207 -8.92 -1.30 10.13
C THR A 207 -10.36 -1.69 10.36
N HIS A 208 -10.61 -2.41 11.46
CA HIS A 208 -11.95 -2.75 11.92
C HIS A 208 -12.74 -1.48 12.27
N PRO A 209 -14.08 -1.42 12.06
CA PRO A 209 -14.93 -0.27 12.43
C PRO A 209 -14.80 0.22 13.89
N LEU A 210 -14.34 -0.65 14.79
CA LEU A 210 -14.11 -0.28 16.19
C LEU A 210 -12.91 0.67 16.35
N VAL A 211 -12.00 0.68 15.40
CA VAL A 211 -10.87 1.62 15.37
C VAL A 211 -11.40 2.98 14.93
N ASN A 212 -11.24 4.00 15.78
CA ASN A 212 -11.62 5.39 15.48
C ASN A 212 -13.08 5.57 15.01
N ASN A 213 -13.99 4.72 15.48
CA ASN A 213 -15.41 4.71 15.10
C ASN A 213 -15.62 4.67 13.57
N GLY A 214 -14.84 3.84 12.88
CA GLY A 214 -14.93 3.61 11.42
C GLY A 214 -14.34 4.73 10.56
N LYS A 215 -13.80 5.78 11.18
CA LYS A 215 -13.13 6.84 10.42
C LYS A 215 -11.73 6.39 10.01
N ASP A 216 -11.42 6.59 8.73
CA ASP A 216 -10.10 6.35 8.15
C ASP A 216 -8.98 6.95 9.01
N VAL A 217 -8.22 6.07 9.67
CA VAL A 217 -7.08 6.46 10.52
C VAL A 217 -5.83 6.67 9.67
N PHE A 218 -5.61 5.76 8.73
CA PHE A 218 -4.33 5.67 8.01
C PHE A 218 -4.42 6.31 6.63
N GLY A 219 -5.42 5.95 5.84
CA GLY A 219 -5.61 6.40 4.48
C GLY A 219 -7.02 6.17 3.95
N ASP A 220 -7.33 6.72 2.78
CA ASP A 220 -8.68 6.75 2.18
C ASP A 220 -9.16 5.39 1.62
N GLY A 221 -8.30 4.36 1.62
CA GLY A 221 -8.61 3.05 1.06
C GLY A 221 -9.05 2.01 2.09
N ASN A 222 -9.51 2.42 3.28
CA ASN A 222 -9.98 1.46 4.27
C ASN A 222 -11.26 0.76 3.78
N ILE A 223 -11.29 -0.56 3.91
CA ILE A 223 -12.42 -1.41 3.55
C ILE A 223 -12.76 -2.21 4.79
N GLU A 224 -13.59 -1.62 5.63
CA GLU A 224 -13.95 -2.18 6.93
C GLU A 224 -14.48 -3.63 6.85
N ARG A 225 -15.23 -3.92 5.79
CA ARG A 225 -15.75 -5.26 5.52
C ARG A 225 -14.63 -6.28 5.45
N ALA A 226 -13.54 -5.99 4.74
CA ALA A 226 -12.43 -6.93 4.56
C ALA A 226 -11.77 -7.32 5.90
N VAL A 227 -11.87 -6.45 6.92
CA VAL A 227 -11.42 -6.79 8.28
C VAL A 227 -12.43 -7.65 9.02
N SER A 228 -13.72 -7.31 8.97
CA SER A 228 -14.76 -8.08 9.67
C SER A 228 -15.03 -9.46 9.03
N THR A 229 -14.72 -9.64 7.75
CA THR A 229 -14.85 -10.91 7.03
C THR A 229 -13.55 -11.70 6.92
N PHE A 230 -12.43 -11.21 7.47
CA PHE A 230 -11.10 -11.83 7.32
C PHE A 230 -11.11 -13.32 7.68
N GLU A 231 -11.68 -13.70 8.83
CA GLU A 231 -11.72 -15.11 9.27
C GLU A 231 -12.51 -16.04 8.32
N LYS A 232 -13.44 -15.47 7.54
CA LYS A 232 -14.30 -16.21 6.60
C LYS A 232 -13.71 -16.27 5.20
N GLU A 233 -12.91 -15.28 4.83
CA GLU A 233 -12.41 -15.08 3.46
C GLU A 233 -10.93 -15.48 3.31
N HIS A 234 -10.14 -15.46 4.39
CA HIS A 234 -8.74 -15.83 4.34
C HIS A 234 -8.57 -17.34 4.23
N ASN A 235 -7.85 -17.79 3.20
CA ASN A 235 -7.47 -19.17 3.04
C ASN A 235 -6.03 -19.39 3.50
N CYS A 236 -5.85 -20.08 4.63
CA CYS A 236 -4.52 -20.36 5.17
C CYS A 236 -3.69 -21.22 4.19
N ASN A 237 -2.55 -20.68 3.79
CA ASN A 237 -1.56 -21.37 2.95
C ASN A 237 -0.46 -22.03 3.80
N LYS A 238 0.59 -22.57 3.15
CA LYS A 238 1.68 -23.30 3.81
C LYS A 238 2.41 -22.48 4.89
N TYR A 239 2.51 -21.16 4.72
CA TYR A 239 3.13 -20.27 5.72
C TYR A 239 2.22 -20.16 6.96
N CYS A 240 0.93 -19.88 6.77
CA CYS A 240 -0.04 -19.78 7.87
C CYS A 240 -0.16 -21.08 8.67
N LYS A 241 -0.02 -22.23 7.98
CA LYS A 241 -0.18 -23.58 8.55
C LYS A 241 1.03 -24.09 9.32
N TRP A 242 2.15 -23.37 9.31
CA TRP A 242 3.30 -23.78 10.11
C TRP A 242 3.02 -23.64 11.60
N SER A 243 3.10 -24.77 12.32
CA SER A 243 2.74 -24.88 13.74
C SER A 243 3.51 -23.92 14.65
N GLY A 244 4.75 -23.56 14.29
CA GLY A 244 5.58 -22.62 15.04
C GLY A 244 4.99 -21.22 15.15
N PHE A 245 4.14 -20.79 14.21
CA PHE A 245 3.45 -19.50 14.30
C PHE A 245 2.22 -19.51 15.21
N LYS A 246 1.72 -20.69 15.62
CA LYS A 246 0.56 -20.83 16.53
C LYS A 246 -0.66 -19.98 16.11
N LEU A 247 -0.92 -19.91 14.81
CA LEU A 247 -2.06 -19.18 14.26
C LEU A 247 -3.31 -20.05 14.24
N LYS A 248 -4.49 -19.44 14.39
CA LYS A 248 -5.78 -20.11 14.16
C LYS A 248 -5.91 -20.37 12.67
N ILE A 249 -6.17 -21.60 12.26
CA ILE A 249 -6.31 -21.91 10.84
C ILE A 249 -7.70 -21.52 10.34
N TYR A 250 -7.73 -20.76 9.24
CA TYR A 250 -8.93 -20.36 8.51
C TYR A 250 -8.95 -21.05 7.14
N GLU A 251 -10.13 -21.48 6.72
CA GLU A 251 -10.40 -21.97 5.38
C GLU A 251 -11.56 -21.18 4.81
N ALA A 252 -11.32 -20.52 3.66
CA ALA A 252 -12.35 -19.72 3.03
C ALA A 252 -13.55 -20.59 2.68
N ALA A 253 -14.75 -20.13 3.01
CA ALA A 253 -15.96 -20.83 2.58
C ALA A 253 -15.96 -20.93 1.04
N LYS A 254 -16.14 -22.14 0.49
CA LYS A 254 -16.34 -22.30 -0.95
C LYS A 254 -17.53 -21.43 -1.33
N ARG A 255 -17.31 -20.42 -2.19
CA ARG A 255 -18.42 -19.66 -2.79
C ARG A 255 -19.33 -20.69 -3.48
N GLY A 256 -20.47 -20.98 -2.87
CA GLY A 256 -21.50 -21.78 -3.50
C GLY A 256 -21.91 -21.08 -4.79
N THR A 257 -22.05 -21.85 -5.86
CA THR A 257 -22.77 -21.43 -7.06
C THR A 257 -24.24 -21.21 -6.68
N GLU A 258 -24.55 -20.09 -6.05
CA GLU A 258 -25.93 -19.61 -5.93
C GLU A 258 -26.25 -18.87 -7.23
N THR A 259 -27.01 -19.56 -8.07
CA THR A 259 -27.76 -18.97 -9.17
C THR A 259 -28.67 -17.89 -8.60
N GLU A 260 -28.36 -16.62 -8.88
CA GLU A 260 -29.29 -15.51 -8.72
C GLU A 260 -30.49 -15.75 -9.65
N THR A 261 -31.59 -16.22 -9.09
CA THR A 261 -32.90 -16.04 -9.69
C THR A 261 -33.28 -14.58 -9.51
N ASP A 262 -33.16 -13.85 -10.62
CA ASP A 262 -33.61 -12.48 -10.79
C ASP A 262 -35.12 -12.40 -10.56
N SER A 263 -35.53 -11.82 -9.43
CA SER A 263 -36.91 -11.38 -9.20
C SER A 263 -36.95 -9.86 -9.28
N ALA A 264 -37.00 -9.34 -10.51
CA ALA A 264 -37.47 -8.00 -10.78
C ALA A 264 -38.96 -7.93 -10.41
N GLN A 265 -39.28 -7.20 -9.34
CA GLN A 265 -40.62 -6.68 -9.09
C GLN A 265 -40.52 -5.15 -8.93
N ASP A 266 -40.96 -4.49 -10.00
CA ASP A 266 -41.83 -3.32 -10.04
C ASP A 266 -41.69 -2.25 -8.96
N ALA A 267 -41.21 -1.08 -9.38
CA ALA A 267 -41.67 0.21 -8.88
C ALA A 267 -41.72 1.22 -10.04
N LEU A 268 -42.88 1.24 -10.71
CA LEU A 268 -43.43 2.42 -11.37
C LEU A 268 -44.00 3.32 -10.27
N GLU A 269 -43.36 4.47 -10.04
CA GLU A 269 -43.91 5.82 -9.79
C GLU A 269 -42.82 6.76 -9.25
#